data_AF-A0AAD7AR96-F1
#
_entry.id   AF-A0AAD7AR96-F1
#
_cell.length_a   1.000
_cell.length_b   1.000
_cell.length_c   1.000
_cell.angle_alpha   90.00
_cell.angle_beta   90.00
_cell.angle_gamma   90.00
#
_symmetry.space_group_name_H-M   'P 1'
#
loop_
_entity.id
_entity.type
_entity.pdbx_description
1 polymer ?
#
loop_
_entity_poly.entity_id
_entity_poly.type
_entity_poly.pdbx_seq_one_letter_code
_entity_poly.pdbx_strand_id
1 'polypeptide(L)'
;MKRDSALVSYSSSEDSEPDFATPPPKKRKLPVLSATLAGPEHVDNPSLHQGRARTMPHVDGQYATHVYASVPLDRGSPLFKLLCKILDSAKKMTPTLHDFWTSSKDSGPELHISLSRPIYLRAHQRESMKRAVKLIAEKSLPFTASFARISELVNDDGTRIFLALEIGAGHQELTTLTTSLTPTLRAIRQQEFYSAPRFHASIGWALLDRRASSPPPDNTNMDQASISSIMPDSSNTSVSRVPDEHPKITKFPPVLLPALNEQYGSSLAGAAVKSFDISEISIRIGKEVSHWQLNGT
;
A
#
# COMPACT_ATOMS: atom_id res chain seq x y z
N MET A 1 60.66 -26.40 -0.12
CA MET A 1 61.27 -25.79 -1.32
C MET A 1 60.41 -24.64 -1.78
N LYS A 2 60.91 -23.41 -1.56
CA LYS A 2 60.32 -22.13 -1.99
C LYS A 2 60.32 -22.07 -3.53
N ARG A 3 59.28 -21.49 -4.13
CA ARG A 3 59.32 -21.00 -5.51
C ARG A 3 59.42 -19.49 -5.46
N ASP A 4 60.60 -19.00 -5.83
CA ASP A 4 60.92 -17.59 -6.02
C ASP A 4 60.40 -17.08 -7.37
N SER A 5 60.18 -15.77 -7.35
CA SER A 5 59.76 -14.83 -8.37
C SER A 5 60.40 -14.97 -9.76
N ALA A 6 59.60 -14.69 -10.80
CA ALA A 6 60.11 -14.05 -12.02
C ALA A 6 59.15 -12.94 -12.44
N LEU A 7 59.44 -11.73 -11.95
CA LEU A 7 58.99 -10.45 -12.49
C LEU A 7 59.50 -10.35 -13.93
N VAL A 8 58.62 -10.15 -14.90
CA VAL A 8 59.03 -9.80 -16.26
C VAL A 8 59.09 -8.28 -16.36
N SER A 9 60.28 -7.83 -16.74
CA SER A 9 60.77 -6.47 -16.86
C SER A 9 60.09 -5.67 -17.96
N TYR A 10 59.80 -4.40 -17.64
CA TYR A 10 59.54 -3.35 -18.61
C TYR A 10 60.78 -3.11 -19.48
N SER A 11 60.62 -3.15 -20.80
CA SER A 11 61.53 -2.47 -21.71
C SER A 11 60.74 -1.41 -22.45
N SER A 12 61.05 -0.17 -22.06
CA SER A 12 60.68 1.06 -22.74
C SER A 12 61.48 1.14 -24.04
N SER A 13 60.79 1.30 -25.17
CA SER A 13 61.38 1.78 -26.41
C SER A 13 60.54 2.95 -26.89
N GLU A 14 61.04 4.16 -26.60
CA GLU A 14 60.70 5.38 -27.34
C GLU A 14 61.39 5.29 -28.70
N ASP A 15 60.66 5.50 -29.81
CA ASP A 15 60.72 6.76 -30.57
C ASP A 15 59.84 6.70 -31.86
N SER A 16 59.27 7.86 -32.19
CA SER A 16 58.70 8.30 -33.48
C SER A 16 57.26 7.91 -33.90
N GLU A 17 56.34 8.84 -33.62
CA GLU A 17 55.07 9.13 -34.34
C GLU A 17 55.31 9.37 -35.86
N PRO A 18 54.35 9.13 -36.80
CA PRO A 18 53.02 9.77 -36.75
C PRO A 18 51.80 8.91 -37.16
N ASP A 19 50.73 9.10 -36.37
CA ASP A 19 49.37 9.41 -36.80
C ASP A 19 48.68 8.48 -37.82
N PHE A 20 48.01 7.44 -37.30
CA PHE A 20 46.71 7.00 -37.80
C PHE A 20 45.83 6.58 -36.61
N ALA A 21 45.12 7.54 -36.04
CA ALA A 21 44.10 7.28 -35.03
C ALA A 21 42.99 6.36 -35.59
N THR A 22 43.06 5.06 -35.30
CA THR A 22 41.93 4.14 -35.51
C THR A 22 40.84 4.43 -34.47
N PRO A 23 39.57 4.61 -34.89
CA PRO A 23 38.49 4.90 -33.94
C PRO A 23 38.21 3.66 -33.06
N PRO A 24 37.80 3.85 -31.79
CA PRO A 24 37.51 2.73 -30.89
C PRO A 24 36.35 1.88 -31.43
N PRO A 25 36.37 0.55 -31.23
CA PRO A 25 35.33 -0.33 -31.75
C PRO A 25 33.97 0.06 -31.16
N LYS A 26 33.03 0.43 -32.04
CA LYS A 26 31.66 0.78 -31.66
C LYS A 26 31.02 -0.43 -30.97
N LYS A 27 30.64 -0.26 -29.69
CA LYS A 27 29.87 -1.26 -28.94
C LYS A 27 28.65 -1.64 -29.79
N ARG A 28 28.57 -2.92 -30.20
CA ARG A 28 27.44 -3.45 -30.98
C ARG A 28 26.17 -3.18 -30.19
N LYS A 29 25.31 -2.31 -30.72
CA LYS A 29 24.00 -2.04 -30.11
C LYS A 29 23.24 -3.36 -30.09
N LEU A 30 22.73 -3.73 -28.92
CA LEU A 30 21.88 -4.91 -28.78
C LEU A 30 20.71 -4.80 -29.78
N PRO A 31 20.26 -5.93 -30.35
CA PRO A 31 19.09 -5.93 -31.24
C PRO A 31 17.89 -5.32 -30.50
N VAL A 32 17.15 -4.45 -31.18
CA VAL A 32 15.89 -3.92 -30.65
C VAL A 32 14.93 -5.09 -30.51
N LEU A 33 14.37 -5.27 -29.31
CA LEU A 33 13.37 -6.31 -29.06
C LEU A 33 12.18 -6.09 -29.98
N SER A 34 11.69 -7.16 -30.61
CA SER A 34 10.56 -7.10 -31.53
C SER A 34 9.33 -6.55 -30.81
N ALA A 35 8.59 -5.65 -31.48
CA ALA A 35 7.36 -5.06 -30.93
C ALA A 35 6.29 -6.12 -30.57
N THR A 36 6.42 -7.34 -31.11
CA THR A 36 5.59 -8.50 -30.77
C THR A 36 5.82 -9.05 -29.35
N LEU A 37 6.97 -8.75 -28.73
CA LEU A 37 7.28 -9.12 -27.34
C LEU A 37 6.82 -8.05 -26.33
N ALA A 38 6.54 -6.83 -26.78
CA ALA A 38 5.90 -5.81 -25.96
C ALA A 38 4.41 -6.16 -25.89
N GLY A 39 3.98 -6.70 -24.75
CA GLY A 39 2.56 -6.91 -24.49
C GLY A 39 1.77 -5.59 -24.56
N PRO A 40 0.43 -5.63 -24.64
CA PRO A 40 -0.39 -4.42 -24.62
C PRO A 40 -0.09 -3.60 -23.36
N GLU A 41 0.20 -2.30 -23.51
CA GLU A 41 0.41 -1.40 -22.38
C GLU A 41 -0.82 -1.42 -21.47
N HIS A 42 -0.65 -1.81 -20.22
CA HIS A 42 -1.73 -1.81 -19.24
C HIS A 42 -2.00 -0.39 -18.77
N VAL A 43 -2.98 0.28 -19.38
CA VAL A 43 -3.48 1.59 -18.96
C VAL A 43 -4.40 1.41 -17.74
N ASP A 44 -3.97 1.92 -16.58
CA ASP A 44 -4.77 1.92 -15.35
C ASP A 44 -5.86 3.01 -15.46
N ASN A 45 -7.13 2.62 -15.55
CA ASN A 45 -8.26 3.56 -15.60
C ASN A 45 -8.88 3.71 -14.20
N PRO A 46 -8.70 4.87 -13.52
CA PRO A 46 -9.21 5.09 -12.17
C PRO A 46 -10.73 4.96 -12.04
N SER A 47 -11.51 5.24 -13.11
CA SER A 47 -12.97 5.14 -13.06
C SER A 47 -13.46 3.70 -12.86
N LEU A 48 -12.69 2.70 -13.30
CA LEU A 48 -12.97 1.28 -13.04
C LEU A 48 -12.71 0.87 -11.57
N HIS A 49 -12.11 1.77 -10.79
CA HIS A 49 -11.64 1.50 -9.44
C HIS A 49 -12.12 2.55 -8.44
N GLN A 50 -13.29 3.17 -8.67
CA GLN A 50 -13.86 4.17 -7.76
C GLN A 50 -12.89 5.35 -7.53
N GLY A 51 -12.16 5.76 -8.57
CA GLY A 51 -11.15 6.82 -8.55
C GLY A 51 -9.81 6.42 -7.92
N ARG A 52 -9.62 5.14 -7.56
CA ARG A 52 -8.35 4.63 -7.05
C ARG A 52 -7.32 4.55 -8.17
N ALA A 53 -6.31 5.41 -8.12
CA ALA A 53 -5.10 5.25 -8.92
C ALA A 53 -4.12 4.27 -8.26
N ARG A 54 -3.41 3.45 -9.05
CA ARG A 54 -2.28 2.64 -8.56
C ARG A 54 -1.06 3.53 -8.32
N THR A 55 -0.40 3.35 -7.19
CA THR A 55 0.86 4.05 -6.87
C THR A 55 2.03 3.52 -7.71
N MET A 56 2.06 2.20 -7.92
CA MET A 56 3.07 1.54 -8.75
C MET A 56 2.41 1.06 -10.03
N PRO A 57 2.96 1.40 -11.21
CA PRO A 57 2.43 0.91 -12.48
C PRO A 57 2.54 -0.62 -12.52
N HIS A 58 1.65 -1.24 -13.30
CA HIS A 58 1.78 -2.67 -13.56
C HIS A 58 3.10 -2.92 -14.31
N VAL A 59 3.88 -3.87 -13.83
CA VAL A 59 5.09 -4.34 -14.51
C VAL A 59 4.89 -5.82 -14.82
N ASP A 60 5.06 -6.18 -16.09
CA ASP A 60 4.90 -7.57 -16.52
C ASP A 60 5.84 -8.49 -15.74
N GLY A 61 5.29 -9.59 -15.21
CA GLY A 61 6.01 -10.54 -14.37
C GLY A 61 6.16 -10.11 -12.90
N GLN A 62 5.59 -8.97 -12.49
CA GLN A 62 5.52 -8.51 -11.10
C GLN A 62 4.09 -8.60 -10.55
N TYR A 63 3.95 -9.30 -9.43
CA TYR A 63 2.66 -9.61 -8.82
C TYR A 63 2.53 -8.86 -7.49
N ALA A 64 1.61 -7.90 -7.42
CA ALA A 64 1.25 -7.23 -6.19
C ALA A 64 0.72 -8.26 -5.18
N THR A 65 1.32 -8.29 -4.01
CA THR A 65 1.12 -9.32 -3.00
C THR A 65 0.84 -8.67 -1.65
N HIS A 66 -0.06 -9.28 -0.88
CA HIS A 66 -0.43 -8.80 0.45
C HIS A 66 -0.76 -9.98 1.36
N VAL A 67 -0.13 -10.03 2.53
CA VAL A 67 -0.40 -10.99 3.59
C VAL A 67 -1.21 -10.31 4.68
N TYR A 68 -2.30 -10.95 5.10
CA TYR A 68 -3.24 -10.43 6.10
C TYR A 68 -3.87 -11.57 6.91
N ALA A 69 -4.35 -11.25 8.11
CA ALA A 69 -5.26 -12.11 8.86
C ALA A 69 -6.70 -11.81 8.47
N SER A 70 -7.47 -12.87 8.21
CA SER A 70 -8.86 -12.81 7.79
C SER A 70 -9.78 -12.77 9.02
N VAL A 71 -10.71 -11.82 9.03
CA VAL A 71 -11.75 -11.70 10.07
C VAL A 71 -13.11 -11.83 9.39
N PRO A 72 -13.70 -13.05 9.35
CA PRO A 72 -14.98 -13.26 8.72
C PRO A 72 -16.07 -12.51 9.48
N LEU A 73 -16.88 -11.73 8.77
CA LEU A 73 -18.05 -11.07 9.35
C LEU A 73 -19.30 -11.87 8.98
N ASP A 74 -19.89 -12.53 9.97
CA ASP A 74 -21.24 -13.05 9.80
C ASP A 74 -22.24 -11.88 9.79
N ARG A 75 -23.12 -11.83 8.78
CA ARG A 75 -24.17 -10.80 8.65
C ARG A 75 -25.15 -10.81 9.83
N GLY A 76 -25.30 -11.95 10.50
CA GLY A 76 -26.11 -12.07 11.72
C GLY A 76 -25.44 -11.50 12.98
N SER A 77 -24.11 -11.38 12.98
CA SER A 77 -23.32 -11.10 14.17
C SER A 77 -23.61 -9.71 14.77
N PRO A 78 -23.55 -9.56 16.12
CA PRO A 78 -23.63 -8.25 16.77
C PRO A 78 -22.58 -7.27 16.26
N LEU A 79 -21.36 -7.76 15.98
CA LEU A 79 -20.28 -6.99 15.41
C LEU A 79 -20.69 -6.40 14.06
N PHE A 80 -21.13 -7.22 13.10
CA PHE A 80 -21.51 -6.74 11.77
C PHE A 80 -22.61 -5.67 11.84
N LYS A 81 -23.63 -5.88 12.68
CA LYS A 81 -24.71 -4.90 12.89
C LYS A 81 -24.18 -3.59 13.47
N LEU A 82 -23.21 -3.63 14.38
CA LEU A 82 -22.56 -2.44 14.92
C LEU A 82 -21.76 -1.73 13.83
N LEU A 83 -20.99 -2.46 13.00
CA LEU A 83 -20.21 -1.88 11.92
C LEU A 83 -21.08 -1.18 10.87
N CYS A 84 -22.24 -1.76 10.53
CA CYS A 84 -23.21 -1.10 9.65
C CYS A 84 -23.69 0.23 10.25
N LYS A 85 -24.03 0.26 11.55
CA LYS A 85 -24.45 1.50 12.24
C LYS A 85 -23.33 2.56 12.24
N ILE A 86 -22.09 2.15 12.50
CA ILE A 86 -20.92 3.05 12.46
C ILE A 86 -20.75 3.63 11.05
N LEU A 87 -20.81 2.80 10.02
CA LEU A 87 -20.69 3.25 8.63
C LEU A 87 -21.84 4.17 8.22
N ASP A 88 -23.08 3.88 8.60
CA ASP A 88 -24.22 4.73 8.28
C ASP A 88 -24.08 6.12 8.91
N SER A 89 -23.65 6.19 10.16
CA SER A 89 -23.36 7.46 10.84
C SER A 89 -22.17 8.18 10.20
N ALA A 90 -21.12 7.45 9.83
CA ALA A 90 -19.95 8.02 9.17
C ALA A 90 -20.30 8.60 7.79
N LYS A 91 -21.12 7.90 7.00
CA LYS A 91 -21.59 8.35 5.68
C LYS A 91 -22.48 9.59 5.75
N LYS A 92 -23.27 9.76 6.81
CA LYS A 92 -24.04 11.01 7.03
C LYS A 92 -23.14 12.23 7.17
N MET A 93 -21.98 12.07 7.82
CA MET A 93 -21.01 13.14 8.03
C MET A 93 -20.01 13.27 6.87
N THR A 94 -19.72 12.17 6.19
CA THR A 94 -18.78 12.08 5.06
C THR A 94 -19.43 11.27 3.93
N PRO A 95 -20.24 11.89 3.06
CA PRO A 95 -20.96 11.18 1.99
C PRO A 95 -20.06 10.51 0.94
N THR A 96 -18.80 10.93 0.86
CA THR A 96 -17.78 10.39 -0.05
C THR A 96 -17.12 9.10 0.47
N LEU A 97 -17.52 8.61 1.64
CA LEU A 97 -16.99 7.39 2.23
C LEU A 97 -17.54 6.15 1.51
N HIS A 98 -16.63 5.38 0.94
CA HIS A 98 -16.90 4.06 0.38
C HIS A 98 -16.74 2.98 1.45
N ASP A 99 -17.58 1.94 1.41
CA ASP A 99 -17.42 0.74 2.23
C ASP A 99 -16.86 -0.43 1.41
N PHE A 100 -16.53 -1.53 2.09
CA PHE A 100 -15.92 -2.70 1.45
C PHE A 100 -16.91 -3.80 1.06
N TRP A 101 -18.13 -3.80 1.61
CA TRP A 101 -19.03 -4.98 1.54
C TRP A 101 -20.44 -4.72 1.00
N THR A 102 -20.83 -3.48 0.71
CA THR A 102 -22.13 -3.23 0.06
C THR A 102 -22.10 -3.50 -1.44
N SER A 103 -20.94 -3.41 -2.06
CA SER A 103 -20.78 -3.62 -3.51
C SER A 103 -20.54 -5.09 -3.90
N SER A 104 -20.09 -5.94 -2.98
CA SER A 104 -19.83 -7.37 -3.23
C SER A 104 -21.08 -8.21 -2.94
N LYS A 105 -21.83 -8.57 -3.98
CA LYS A 105 -23.03 -9.43 -3.84
C LYS A 105 -22.69 -10.91 -3.57
N ASP A 106 -21.50 -11.37 -3.98
CA ASP A 106 -21.21 -12.79 -4.08
C ASP A 106 -20.29 -13.35 -2.98
N SER A 107 -19.65 -12.50 -2.16
CA SER A 107 -18.87 -12.94 -1.00
C SER A 107 -19.41 -12.31 0.29
N GLY A 108 -19.29 -13.05 1.39
CA GLY A 108 -19.56 -12.51 2.72
C GLY A 108 -18.69 -11.28 3.01
N PRO A 109 -19.12 -10.37 3.89
CA PRO A 109 -18.26 -9.30 4.36
C PRO A 109 -17.06 -9.90 5.10
N GLU A 110 -15.85 -9.50 4.72
CA GLU A 110 -14.62 -9.93 5.35
C GLU A 110 -13.79 -8.69 5.68
N LEU A 111 -13.24 -8.64 6.89
CA LEU A 111 -12.25 -7.63 7.27
C LEU A 111 -10.87 -8.23 7.22
N HIS A 112 -9.89 -7.40 6.87
CA HIS A 112 -8.50 -7.80 6.81
C HIS A 112 -7.67 -7.01 7.82
N ILE A 113 -6.85 -7.72 8.59
CA ILE A 113 -5.80 -7.13 9.42
C ILE A 113 -4.47 -7.33 8.69
N SER A 114 -3.85 -6.24 8.24
CA SER A 114 -2.62 -6.32 7.46
C SER A 114 -1.45 -6.85 8.29
N LEU A 115 -0.73 -7.85 7.77
CA LEU A 115 0.49 -8.43 8.35
C LEU A 115 1.74 -8.06 7.55
N SER A 116 1.56 -7.42 6.39
CA SER A 116 2.64 -6.97 5.53
C SER A 116 2.26 -5.65 4.86
N ARG A 117 3.29 -4.87 4.48
CA ARG A 117 3.15 -3.80 3.50
C ARG A 117 2.82 -4.40 2.12
N PRO A 118 2.41 -3.60 1.11
CA PRO A 118 2.35 -4.08 -0.26
C PRO A 118 3.71 -4.68 -0.69
N ILE A 119 3.69 -5.95 -1.08
CA ILE A 119 4.84 -6.70 -1.55
C ILE A 119 4.76 -6.84 -3.07
N TYR A 120 5.91 -6.87 -3.74
CA TYR A 120 5.95 -7.15 -5.17
C TYR A 120 6.80 -8.37 -5.49
N LEU A 121 6.13 -9.47 -5.86
CA LEU A 121 6.78 -10.74 -6.15
C LEU A 121 7.05 -10.91 -7.65
N ARG A 122 8.16 -11.57 -7.98
CA ARG A 122 8.36 -12.13 -9.32
C ARG A 122 7.73 -13.51 -9.43
N ALA A 123 7.45 -13.96 -10.65
CA ALA A 123 6.82 -15.26 -10.91
C ALA A 123 7.45 -16.44 -10.14
N HIS A 124 8.79 -16.49 -10.07
CA HIS A 124 9.54 -17.55 -9.39
C HIS A 124 9.49 -17.48 -7.86
N GLN A 125 9.14 -16.33 -7.28
CA GLN A 125 9.08 -16.12 -5.81
C GLN A 125 7.71 -16.46 -5.22
N ARG A 126 6.67 -16.60 -6.06
CA ARG A 126 5.29 -16.82 -5.62
C ARG A 126 5.15 -18.05 -4.75
N GLU A 127 5.69 -19.18 -5.21
CA GLU A 127 5.52 -20.46 -4.53
C GLU A 127 6.35 -20.55 -3.24
N SER A 128 7.56 -19.98 -3.22
CA SER A 128 8.34 -19.86 -1.99
C SER A 128 7.65 -18.99 -0.95
N MET A 129 6.98 -17.89 -1.38
CA MET A 129 6.24 -17.03 -0.46
C MET A 129 5.01 -17.77 0.11
N LYS A 130 4.23 -18.46 -0.73
CA LYS A 130 3.08 -19.27 -0.25
C LYS A 130 3.53 -20.31 0.78
N ARG A 131 4.62 -21.04 0.50
CA ARG A 131 5.19 -22.01 1.45
C ARG A 131 5.64 -21.37 2.75
N ALA A 132 6.27 -20.19 2.71
CA ALA A 132 6.70 -19.49 3.91
C ALA A 132 5.50 -19.06 4.78
N VAL A 133 4.44 -18.51 4.17
CA VAL A 133 3.21 -18.14 4.90
C VAL A 133 2.53 -19.38 5.49
N LYS A 134 2.46 -20.47 4.73
CA LYS A 134 1.92 -21.75 5.21
C LYS A 134 2.68 -22.27 6.44
N LEU A 135 4.01 -22.25 6.41
CA LEU A 135 4.84 -22.70 7.54
C LEU A 135 4.63 -21.83 8.79
N ILE A 136 4.40 -20.53 8.62
CA ILE A 136 4.07 -19.63 9.73
C ILE A 136 2.69 -19.97 10.29
N ALA A 137 1.71 -20.28 9.43
CA ALA A 137 0.38 -20.71 9.84
C ALA A 137 0.44 -21.99 10.69
N GLU A 138 1.17 -23.01 10.22
CA GLU A 138 1.34 -24.29 10.92
C GLU A 138 1.94 -24.11 12.32
N LYS A 139 2.91 -23.19 12.48
CA LYS A 139 3.60 -22.93 13.75
C LYS A 139 2.87 -21.99 14.70
N SER A 140 1.83 -21.31 14.24
CA SER A 140 1.12 -20.30 15.03
C SER A 140 -0.19 -20.88 15.52
N LEU A 141 -0.52 -20.65 16.80
CA LEU A 141 -1.81 -21.03 17.37
C LEU A 141 -2.89 -20.02 16.96
N PRO A 142 -4.16 -20.46 16.79
CA PRO A 142 -5.30 -19.56 16.78
C PRO A 142 -5.32 -18.71 18.05
N PHE A 143 -5.77 -17.48 17.92
CA PHE A 143 -5.84 -16.57 19.05
C PHE A 143 -7.07 -15.65 18.95
N THR A 144 -7.49 -15.15 20.09
CA THR A 144 -8.63 -14.26 20.18
C THR A 144 -8.16 -12.80 20.12
N ALA A 145 -8.80 -12.00 19.28
CA ALA A 145 -8.52 -10.57 19.14
C ALA A 145 -9.76 -9.71 19.40
N SER A 146 -9.56 -8.43 19.69
CA SER A 146 -10.64 -7.47 19.92
C SER A 146 -10.36 -6.12 19.27
N PHE A 147 -11.42 -5.40 18.92
CA PHE A 147 -11.31 -3.99 18.54
C PHE A 147 -11.42 -3.09 19.78
N ALA A 148 -10.60 -2.04 19.83
CA ALA A 148 -10.57 -1.11 20.96
C ALA A 148 -11.23 0.24 20.62
N ARG A 149 -10.89 0.81 19.47
CA ARG A 149 -11.32 2.17 19.11
C ARG A 149 -11.43 2.36 17.60
N ILE A 150 -12.21 3.37 17.22
CA ILE A 150 -12.33 3.82 15.84
C ILE A 150 -11.26 4.89 15.60
N SER A 151 -10.55 4.78 14.49
CA SER A 151 -9.42 5.64 14.13
C SER A 151 -9.44 6.00 12.65
N GLU A 152 -8.69 7.05 12.35
CA GLU A 152 -8.34 7.43 10.98
C GLU A 152 -6.92 6.96 10.68
N LEU A 153 -6.75 6.43 9.47
CA LEU A 153 -5.47 6.03 8.93
C LEU A 153 -5.34 6.55 7.51
N VAL A 154 -4.13 6.98 7.13
CA VAL A 154 -3.80 7.44 5.78
C VAL A 154 -2.81 6.45 5.20
N ASN A 155 -2.94 6.10 3.92
CA ASN A 155 -1.93 5.25 3.27
C ASN A 155 -0.59 5.97 3.16
N ASP A 156 0.48 5.21 2.99
CA ASP A 156 1.85 5.74 2.83
C ASP A 156 1.96 6.82 1.76
N ASP A 157 1.17 6.73 0.68
CA ASP A 157 1.19 7.69 -0.42
C ASP A 157 0.26 8.90 -0.20
N GLY A 158 -0.50 8.97 0.88
CA GLY A 158 -1.39 10.10 1.16
C GLY A 158 -2.44 10.35 0.07
N THR A 159 -2.90 9.29 -0.60
CA THR A 159 -3.94 9.35 -1.64
C THR A 159 -5.29 8.86 -1.16
N ARG A 160 -5.32 8.19 0.00
CA ARG A 160 -6.51 7.57 0.59
C ARG A 160 -6.48 7.67 2.10
N ILE A 161 -7.65 7.88 2.63
CA ILE A 161 -7.92 7.93 4.06
C ILE A 161 -8.92 6.82 4.39
N PHE A 162 -8.70 6.16 5.52
CA PHE A 162 -9.42 4.97 5.93
C PHE A 162 -10.06 5.21 7.29
N LEU A 163 -11.32 4.81 7.40
CA LEU A 163 -11.99 4.62 8.68
C LEU A 163 -11.67 3.19 9.15
N ALA A 164 -10.98 3.07 10.28
CA ALA A 164 -10.43 1.81 10.72
C ALA A 164 -10.71 1.53 12.20
N LEU A 165 -10.79 0.25 12.54
CA LEU A 165 -10.92 -0.25 13.90
C LEU A 165 -9.55 -0.73 14.36
N GLU A 166 -9.01 -0.15 15.42
CA GLU A 166 -7.72 -0.60 15.97
C GLU A 166 -7.89 -1.82 16.85
N ILE A 167 -6.90 -2.71 16.78
CA ILE A 167 -6.81 -3.89 17.62
C ILE A 167 -6.41 -3.49 19.04
N GLY A 168 -7.20 -3.95 20.02
CA GLY A 168 -6.92 -3.88 21.44
C GLY A 168 -6.19 -5.12 21.94
N ALA A 169 -6.91 -6.24 22.02
CA ALA A 169 -6.35 -7.55 22.37
C ALA A 169 -5.92 -8.32 21.12
N GLY A 170 -4.90 -9.18 21.22
CA GLY A 170 -4.33 -9.92 20.08
C GLY A 170 -3.09 -9.27 19.46
N HIS A 171 -2.58 -8.17 20.03
CA HIS A 171 -1.46 -7.42 19.46
C HIS A 171 -0.14 -8.20 19.47
N GLN A 172 0.10 -9.00 20.52
CA GLN A 172 1.35 -9.75 20.67
C GLN A 172 1.43 -10.89 19.65
N GLU A 173 0.32 -11.56 19.41
CA GLU A 173 0.15 -12.64 18.45
C GLU A 173 0.32 -12.12 17.02
N LEU A 174 -0.31 -11.00 16.68
CA LEU A 174 -0.10 -10.31 15.40
C LEU A 174 1.35 -9.84 15.21
N THR A 175 1.98 -9.33 16.27
CA THR A 175 3.42 -8.97 16.24
C THR A 175 4.29 -10.20 15.98
N THR A 176 3.93 -11.34 16.56
CA THR A 176 4.65 -12.61 16.35
C THR A 176 4.53 -13.08 14.90
N LEU A 177 3.33 -12.99 14.31
CA LEU A 177 3.10 -13.31 12.89
C LEU A 177 3.92 -12.40 11.95
N THR A 178 3.88 -11.08 12.17
CA THR A 178 4.64 -10.12 11.35
C THR A 178 6.16 -10.26 11.50
N THR A 179 6.63 -10.53 12.72
CA THR A 179 8.05 -10.82 12.99
C THR A 179 8.48 -12.11 12.30
N SER A 180 7.63 -13.15 12.30
CA SER A 180 7.90 -14.42 11.63
C SER A 180 7.98 -14.28 10.10
N LEU A 181 7.30 -13.30 9.51
CA LEU A 181 7.40 -12.98 8.08
C LEU A 181 8.70 -12.26 7.71
N THR A 182 9.34 -11.57 8.66
CA THR A 182 10.49 -10.68 8.41
C THR A 182 11.66 -11.35 7.66
N PRO A 183 12.14 -12.56 8.05
CA PRO A 183 13.21 -13.23 7.32
C PRO A 183 12.86 -13.49 5.85
N THR A 184 11.62 -13.91 5.58
CA THR A 184 11.12 -14.15 4.23
C THR A 184 11.10 -12.86 3.42
N LEU A 185 10.61 -11.76 3.99
CA LEU A 185 10.56 -10.45 3.33
C LEU A 185 11.97 -9.93 3.00
N ARG A 186 12.92 -10.05 3.94
CA ARG A 186 14.33 -9.68 3.71
C ARG A 186 14.96 -10.48 2.58
N ALA A 187 14.71 -11.80 2.52
CA ALA A 187 15.26 -12.69 1.50
C ALA A 187 14.82 -12.28 0.08
N ILE A 188 13.59 -11.77 -0.07
CA ILE A 188 13.07 -11.24 -1.34
C ILE A 188 13.30 -9.74 -1.54
N ARG A 189 14.09 -9.09 -0.66
CA ARG A 189 14.40 -7.65 -0.67
C ARG A 189 13.17 -6.75 -0.60
N GLN A 190 12.16 -7.17 0.14
CA GLN A 190 10.95 -6.40 0.41
C GLN A 190 11.03 -5.77 1.79
N GLN A 191 10.26 -4.70 2.00
CA GLN A 191 10.24 -4.01 3.27
C GLN A 191 9.54 -4.85 4.34
N GLU A 192 10.06 -4.77 5.56
CA GLU A 192 9.45 -5.32 6.75
C GLU A 192 8.16 -4.57 7.10
N PHE A 193 7.44 -5.09 8.09
CA PHE A 193 6.28 -4.38 8.63
C PHE A 193 6.71 -3.11 9.39
N TYR A 194 5.74 -2.26 9.73
CA TYR A 194 6.00 -1.00 10.43
C TYR A 194 6.68 -1.25 11.78
N SER A 195 7.67 -0.44 12.14
CA SER A 195 8.41 -0.54 13.42
C SER A 195 7.50 -0.34 14.63
N ALA A 196 6.47 0.51 14.51
CA ALA A 196 5.41 0.68 15.49
C ALA A 196 4.08 0.27 14.83
N PRO A 197 3.73 -1.02 14.85
CA PRO A 197 2.55 -1.51 14.14
C PRO A 197 1.27 -1.01 14.81
N ARG A 198 0.42 -0.36 14.03
CA ARG A 198 -0.98 -0.10 14.42
C ARG A 198 -1.85 -1.15 13.75
N PHE A 199 -1.99 -2.33 14.34
CA PHE A 199 -2.87 -3.35 13.76
C PHE A 199 -4.31 -2.85 13.75
N HIS A 200 -4.96 -2.99 12.61
CA HIS A 200 -6.30 -2.46 12.39
C HIS A 200 -7.03 -3.22 11.28
N ALA A 201 -8.35 -3.10 11.29
CA ALA A 201 -9.21 -3.49 10.19
C ALA A 201 -9.91 -2.24 9.62
N SER A 202 -9.75 -1.99 8.32
CA SER A 202 -10.46 -0.88 7.66
C SER A 202 -11.90 -1.28 7.36
N ILE A 203 -12.84 -0.40 7.69
CA ILE A 203 -14.28 -0.59 7.42
C ILE A 203 -14.80 0.30 6.30
N GLY A 204 -14.13 1.42 6.04
CA GLY A 204 -14.42 2.30 4.91
C GLY A 204 -13.21 3.12 4.49
N TRP A 205 -13.30 3.77 3.34
CA TRP A 205 -12.23 4.59 2.79
C TRP A 205 -12.76 5.73 1.90
N ALA A 206 -11.98 6.79 1.75
CA ALA A 206 -12.26 7.91 0.84
C ALA A 206 -10.98 8.35 0.12
N LEU A 207 -11.12 9.03 -1.02
CA LEU A 207 -10.00 9.62 -1.74
C LEU A 207 -9.53 10.90 -1.05
N LEU A 208 -8.21 11.04 -0.91
CA LEU A 208 -7.58 12.20 -0.29
C LEU A 208 -7.02 13.14 -1.36
N ASP A 209 -7.28 14.44 -1.24
CA ASP A 209 -6.63 15.47 -2.05
C ASP A 209 -5.32 15.93 -1.38
N ARG A 210 -4.19 15.57 -2.00
CA ARG A 210 -2.85 15.90 -1.52
C ARG A 210 -2.55 17.41 -1.57
N ARG A 211 -3.24 18.18 -2.42
CA ARG A 211 -2.91 19.60 -2.69
C ARG A 211 -3.09 20.53 -1.49
N ALA A 212 -3.78 20.12 -0.42
CA ALA A 212 -4.00 20.95 0.77
C ALA A 212 -2.90 20.83 1.84
N SER A 213 -1.84 20.03 1.62
CA SER A 213 -0.81 19.74 2.64
C SER A 213 0.53 20.47 2.47
N SER A 214 0.70 21.30 1.44
CA SER A 214 1.90 22.15 1.33
C SER A 214 1.78 23.37 2.27
N PRO A 215 2.79 23.66 3.11
CA PRO A 215 2.84 24.92 3.83
C PRO A 215 2.86 26.09 2.83
N PRO A 216 2.31 27.27 3.18
CA PRO A 216 2.41 28.44 2.31
C PRO A 216 3.89 28.72 2.02
N PRO A 217 4.26 29.08 0.78
CA PRO A 217 5.61 29.54 0.53
C PRO A 217 5.87 30.80 1.37
N ASP A 218 6.90 30.75 2.21
CA ASP A 218 7.46 31.90 2.90
C ASP A 218 7.95 32.89 1.82
N ASN A 219 7.09 33.85 1.48
CA ASN A 219 7.47 34.97 0.65
C ASN A 219 8.17 36.02 1.52
N THR A 220 9.44 35.74 1.83
CA THR A 220 10.42 36.79 2.16
C THR A 220 11.58 36.67 1.19
N ASN A 221 11.46 37.33 0.05
CA ASN A 221 12.58 38.10 -0.48
C ASN A 221 12.07 39.21 -1.37
N MET A 222 12.28 40.41 -0.84
CA MET A 222 12.20 41.69 -1.51
C MET A 222 13.48 41.80 -2.33
N ASP A 223 13.38 41.83 -3.65
CA ASP A 223 14.30 42.61 -4.46
C ASP A 223 13.68 43.01 -5.79
N GLN A 224 13.95 44.27 -6.13
CA GLN A 224 13.37 45.06 -7.20
C GLN A 224 13.95 44.65 -8.55
N ALA A 225 13.11 44.62 -9.61
CA ALA A 225 13.24 45.55 -10.73
C ALA A 225 12.26 45.25 -11.88
N SER A 226 11.80 46.36 -12.48
CA SER A 226 11.33 46.52 -13.86
C SER A 226 9.82 46.43 -14.11
N ILE A 227 9.26 47.64 -14.24
CA ILE A 227 7.92 48.00 -14.67
C ILE A 227 7.82 47.81 -16.19
N SER A 228 6.81 47.07 -16.65
CA SER A 228 6.21 47.28 -17.97
C SER A 228 4.71 47.01 -17.89
N SER A 229 3.96 48.10 -18.06
CA SER A 229 2.53 48.25 -17.94
C SER A 229 1.77 47.54 -19.06
N ILE A 230 0.89 46.58 -18.74
CA ILE A 230 -0.26 46.21 -19.59
C ILE A 230 -1.46 45.91 -18.66
N MET A 231 -2.56 46.63 -18.88
CA MET A 231 -3.84 46.53 -18.16
C MET A 231 -4.54 45.17 -18.40
N PRO A 232 -5.45 44.74 -17.50
CA PRO A 232 -6.04 43.42 -17.55
C PRO A 232 -7.26 43.39 -18.49
N ASP A 233 -7.26 42.48 -19.46
CA ASP A 233 -8.48 42.12 -20.17
C ASP A 233 -9.26 41.09 -19.36
N SER A 234 -10.54 41.38 -19.16
CA SER A 234 -11.49 40.63 -18.36
C SER A 234 -12.07 39.50 -19.22
N SER A 235 -11.33 38.41 -19.38
CA SER A 235 -11.92 37.15 -19.85
C SER A 235 -12.11 36.20 -18.68
N ASN A 236 -13.30 36.29 -18.12
CA ASN A 236 -13.90 35.40 -17.13
C ASN A 236 -13.88 33.96 -17.68
N THR A 237 -12.75 33.25 -17.53
CA THR A 237 -12.67 31.83 -17.83
C THR A 237 -13.26 31.11 -16.62
N SER A 238 -14.59 31.00 -16.62
CA SER A 238 -15.28 30.00 -15.82
C SER A 238 -14.68 28.65 -16.16
N VAL A 239 -13.73 28.20 -15.33
CA VAL A 239 -13.33 26.80 -15.29
C VAL A 239 -14.60 26.06 -14.88
N SER A 240 -15.35 25.59 -15.88
CA SER A 240 -16.40 24.60 -15.69
C SER A 240 -15.74 23.41 -15.01
N ARG A 241 -15.85 23.37 -13.68
CA ARG A 241 -15.55 22.19 -12.89
C ARG A 241 -16.53 21.13 -13.40
N VAL A 242 -16.06 20.30 -14.31
CA VAL A 242 -16.66 19.00 -14.55
C VAL A 242 -16.79 18.38 -13.15
N PRO A 243 -17.98 17.93 -12.72
CA PRO A 243 -18.11 17.24 -11.45
C PRO A 243 -17.08 16.11 -11.45
N ASP A 244 -16.12 16.15 -10.53
CA ASP A 244 -15.14 15.08 -10.38
C ASP A 244 -15.97 13.81 -10.16
N GLU A 245 -15.88 12.85 -11.10
CA GLU A 245 -16.61 11.57 -11.06
C GLU A 245 -16.37 10.82 -9.74
N HIS A 246 -15.26 11.17 -9.06
CA HIS A 246 -14.86 10.66 -7.76
C HIS A 246 -14.45 11.80 -6.81
N PRO A 247 -15.35 12.26 -5.91
CA PRO A 247 -15.07 13.37 -5.02
C PRO A 247 -13.98 13.03 -4.00
N LYS A 248 -13.06 13.99 -3.78
CA LYS A 248 -11.93 13.87 -2.86
C LYS A 248 -12.15 14.75 -1.63
N ILE A 249 -11.64 14.31 -0.47
CA ILE A 249 -11.65 15.08 0.76
C ILE A 249 -10.22 15.46 1.16
N THR A 250 -10.04 16.50 1.96
CA THR A 250 -8.71 16.90 2.47
C THR A 250 -8.38 16.27 3.81
N LYS A 251 -9.40 15.94 4.60
CA LYS A 251 -9.37 15.21 5.87
C LYS A 251 -10.79 14.77 6.23
N PHE A 252 -10.95 13.82 7.14
CA PHE A 252 -12.27 13.61 7.73
C PHE A 252 -12.71 14.85 8.53
N PRO A 253 -14.03 15.10 8.66
CA PRO A 253 -14.52 16.14 9.56
C PRO A 253 -13.94 15.92 10.97
N PRO A 254 -13.42 16.95 11.66
CA PRO A 254 -12.75 16.78 12.95
C PRO A 254 -13.67 16.22 14.04
N VAL A 255 -14.99 16.38 13.87
CA VAL A 255 -16.03 15.86 14.76
C VAL A 255 -16.34 14.38 14.50
N LEU A 256 -15.95 13.82 13.35
CA LEU A 256 -16.28 12.45 12.95
C LEU A 256 -15.79 11.42 13.97
N LEU A 257 -14.48 11.35 14.21
CA LEU A 257 -13.91 10.35 15.11
C LEU A 257 -14.37 10.54 16.56
N PRO A 258 -14.39 11.75 17.14
CA PRO A 258 -14.93 11.95 18.48
C PRO A 258 -16.37 11.47 18.61
N ALA A 259 -17.26 11.86 17.70
CA ALA A 259 -18.67 11.47 17.75
C ALA A 259 -18.85 9.95 17.61
N LEU A 260 -18.12 9.30 16.68
CA LEU A 260 -18.21 7.86 16.52
C LEU A 260 -17.67 7.09 17.73
N ASN A 261 -16.56 7.54 18.33
CA ASN A 261 -16.02 6.89 19.53
C ASN A 261 -16.89 7.12 20.76
N GLU A 262 -17.47 8.30 20.93
CA GLU A 262 -18.43 8.59 22.00
C GLU A 262 -19.68 7.72 21.88
N GLN A 263 -20.22 7.61 20.67
CA GLN A 263 -21.46 6.88 20.43
C GLN A 263 -21.28 5.35 20.44
N TYR A 264 -20.18 4.83 19.89
CA TYR A 264 -20.01 3.40 19.62
C TYR A 264 -18.81 2.75 20.32
N GLY A 265 -17.89 3.52 20.90
CA GLY A 265 -16.65 2.99 21.48
C GLY A 265 -16.90 2.00 22.63
N SER A 266 -17.87 2.30 23.50
CA SER A 266 -18.26 1.39 24.59
C SER A 266 -18.90 0.10 24.09
N SER A 267 -19.67 0.16 23.00
CA SER A 267 -20.26 -1.02 22.37
C SER A 267 -19.22 -1.88 21.66
N LEU A 268 -18.22 -1.23 21.05
CA LEU A 268 -17.09 -1.90 20.39
C LEU A 268 -16.23 -2.67 21.39
N ALA A 269 -15.98 -2.08 22.56
CA ALA A 269 -15.28 -2.72 23.68
C ALA A 269 -16.19 -3.62 24.55
N GLY A 270 -17.49 -3.63 24.29
CA GLY A 270 -18.50 -4.28 25.12
C GLY A 270 -18.55 -5.80 24.92
N ALA A 271 -18.96 -6.54 25.97
CA ALA A 271 -18.93 -8.01 26.04
C ALA A 271 -19.58 -8.74 24.84
N ALA A 272 -20.62 -8.17 24.23
CA ALA A 272 -21.35 -8.79 23.12
C ALA A 272 -20.62 -8.74 21.76
N VAL A 273 -19.64 -7.84 21.62
CA VAL A 273 -18.86 -7.60 20.39
C VAL A 273 -17.36 -7.85 20.65
N LYS A 274 -17.02 -8.20 21.90
CA LYS A 274 -15.71 -8.03 22.51
C LYS A 274 -14.60 -8.78 21.81
N SER A 275 -14.88 -9.91 21.18
CA SER A 275 -13.82 -10.79 20.71
C SER A 275 -14.24 -11.58 19.49
N PHE A 276 -13.27 -11.77 18.60
CA PHE A 276 -13.36 -12.65 17.45
C PHE A 276 -12.08 -13.49 17.39
N ASP A 277 -12.21 -14.70 16.89
CA ASP A 277 -11.06 -15.60 16.75
C ASP A 277 -10.38 -15.38 15.42
N ILE A 278 -9.06 -15.24 15.47
CA ILE A 278 -8.20 -15.26 14.31
C ILE A 278 -7.63 -16.67 14.23
N SER A 279 -8.16 -17.46 13.30
CA SER A 279 -7.73 -18.83 13.03
C SER A 279 -7.06 -18.99 11.68
N GLU A 280 -6.91 -17.92 10.89
CA GLU A 280 -6.44 -18.03 9.51
C GLU A 280 -5.52 -16.87 9.10
N ILE A 281 -4.51 -17.22 8.29
CA ILE A 281 -3.66 -16.27 7.58
C ILE A 281 -3.84 -16.45 6.06
N SER A 282 -3.97 -15.32 5.38
CA SER A 282 -4.25 -15.25 3.96
C SER A 282 -3.14 -14.49 3.23
N ILE A 283 -2.81 -14.95 2.01
CA ILE A 283 -1.97 -14.25 1.06
C ILE A 283 -2.74 -14.04 -0.24
N ARG A 284 -2.79 -12.79 -0.68
CA ARG A 284 -3.28 -12.42 -2.00
C ARG A 284 -2.09 -12.17 -2.92
N ILE A 285 -2.05 -12.81 -4.08
CA ILE A 285 -1.04 -12.59 -5.13
C ILE A 285 -1.79 -12.22 -6.42
N GLY A 286 -1.84 -10.93 -6.74
CA GLY A 286 -2.64 -10.39 -7.82
C GLY A 286 -4.14 -10.65 -7.59
N LYS A 287 -4.70 -11.58 -8.39
CA LYS A 287 -6.11 -12.00 -8.30
C LYS A 287 -6.31 -13.29 -7.52
N GLU A 288 -5.25 -14.05 -7.27
CA GLU A 288 -5.32 -15.29 -6.51
C GLU A 288 -5.27 -14.99 -5.01
N VAL A 289 -6.09 -15.70 -4.24
CA VAL A 289 -6.03 -15.70 -2.77
C VAL A 289 -5.76 -17.15 -2.32
N SER A 290 -4.86 -17.32 -1.38
CA SER A 290 -4.57 -18.59 -0.71
C SER A 290 -4.60 -18.35 0.79
N HIS A 291 -5.12 -19.31 1.54
CA HIS A 291 -5.32 -19.17 2.98
C HIS A 291 -4.97 -20.47 3.69
N TRP A 292 -4.53 -20.36 4.95
CA TRP A 292 -4.14 -21.49 5.79
C TRP A 292 -4.58 -21.26 7.23
N GLN A 293 -5.09 -22.34 7.84
CA GLN A 293 -5.47 -22.35 9.24
C GLN A 293 -4.24 -22.33 10.15
N LEU A 294 -4.37 -21.62 11.26
CA LEU A 294 -3.41 -21.58 12.36
C LEU A 294 -3.59 -22.86 13.17
N ASN A 295 -2.55 -23.68 13.26
CA ASN A 295 -2.66 -25.01 13.88
C ASN A 295 -1.75 -25.20 15.11
N GLY A 296 -0.69 -24.39 15.24
CA GLY A 296 0.29 -24.48 16.33
C GLY A 296 0.96 -25.85 16.50
N THR A 297 1.13 -26.59 15.40
CA THR A 297 1.77 -27.92 15.36
C THR A 297 3.28 -27.85 15.28
#